data_AF-A0AA88QM20-F1
#
_entry.id   AF-A0AA88QM20-F1
#
_cell.length_a   1.000
_cell.length_b   1.000
_cell.length_c   1.000
_cell.angle_alpha   90.00
_cell.angle_beta   90.00
_cell.angle_gamma   90.00
#
_symmetry.space_group_name_H-M   'P 1'
#
loop_
_entity.id
_entity.type
_entity.pdbx_description
1 polymer ?
#
loop_
_entity_poly.entity_id
_entity_poly.type
_entity_poly.pdbx_seq_one_letter_code
_entity_poly.pdbx_strand_id
1 'polypeptide(L)'
;MNKDAIKVTPSTFCKQAAHYIYRPIDFTILARAIAKSNLAHSSTMEWTRGDTIGRGASATVSLATTASGDRLAVKSAELAKSASLQGEQFFLSKLSSPYVVEYMGFDVGYENMKPVYNLFMEYVPGGTLSDVIKKRGGAFD
;
A
#
# COMPACT_ATOMS: atom_id res chain seq x y z
N MET A 1 -41.20 -9.40 -27.10
CA MET A 1 -40.48 -9.18 -25.83
C MET A 1 -39.34 -10.19 -25.79
N ASN A 2 -38.17 -9.86 -26.34
CA ASN A 2 -37.03 -9.20 -25.69
C ASN A 2 -36.32 -10.08 -24.65
N LYS A 3 -35.13 -10.63 -24.97
CA LYS A 3 -33.81 -10.10 -24.59
C LYS A 3 -32.72 -11.14 -24.87
N ASP A 4 -31.67 -10.68 -25.54
CA ASP A 4 -30.38 -11.33 -25.71
C ASP A 4 -29.73 -11.67 -24.36
N ALA A 5 -29.08 -12.84 -24.29
CA ALA A 5 -27.94 -13.04 -23.41
C ALA A 5 -27.04 -14.13 -24.03
N ILE A 6 -25.90 -13.66 -24.53
CA ILE A 6 -24.84 -14.44 -25.15
C ILE A 6 -24.32 -15.47 -24.15
N LYS A 7 -24.28 -16.71 -24.62
CA LYS A 7 -23.68 -17.86 -23.97
C LYS A 7 -22.17 -17.66 -23.90
N VAL A 8 -21.60 -17.52 -22.70
CA VAL A 8 -20.16 -17.66 -22.45
C VAL A 8 -19.95 -18.67 -21.34
N THR A 9 -19.62 -19.89 -21.74
CA THR A 9 -18.86 -20.85 -20.94
C THR A 9 -17.56 -21.05 -21.71
N PRO A 10 -16.37 -21.14 -21.09
CA PRO A 10 -16.09 -22.40 -20.40
C PRO A 10 -15.08 -22.33 -19.24
N SER A 11 -15.17 -23.36 -18.40
CA SER A 11 -14.08 -24.14 -17.81
C SER A 11 -12.86 -23.46 -17.17
N THR A 12 -12.45 -24.06 -16.05
CA THR A 12 -11.06 -24.07 -15.53
C THR A 12 -10.62 -22.94 -14.61
N PHE A 13 -11.52 -22.19 -13.96
CA PHE A 13 -11.11 -21.25 -12.90
C PHE A 13 -11.42 -21.73 -11.47
N CYS A 14 -12.22 -22.79 -11.30
CA CYS A 14 -12.84 -23.11 -10.00
C CYS A 14 -12.26 -24.32 -9.24
N LYS A 15 -11.07 -24.84 -9.59
CA LYS A 15 -10.40 -25.90 -8.80
C LYS A 15 -9.05 -25.53 -8.20
N GLN A 16 -8.45 -24.40 -8.59
CA GLN A 16 -7.12 -24.01 -8.08
C GLN A 16 -7.18 -23.18 -6.78
N ALA A 17 -8.30 -22.55 -6.47
CA ALA A 17 -8.41 -21.63 -5.33
C ALA A 17 -8.51 -22.32 -3.96
N ALA A 18 -8.95 -23.59 -3.90
CA ALA A 18 -9.17 -24.28 -2.63
C ALA A 18 -7.90 -24.94 -2.04
N HIS A 19 -6.82 -25.07 -2.80
CA HIS A 19 -5.58 -25.72 -2.34
C HIS A 19 -4.53 -24.76 -1.78
N TYR A 20 -4.82 -23.45 -1.79
CA TYR A 20 -3.89 -22.40 -1.37
C TYR A 20 -4.16 -21.86 0.04
N ILE A 21 -5.25 -22.29 0.71
CA ILE A 21 -5.67 -21.68 1.98
C ILE A 21 -5.07 -22.39 3.20
N TYR A 22 -4.52 -23.61 3.09
CA TYR A 22 -3.80 -24.26 4.18
C TYR A 22 -2.64 -25.11 3.66
N ARG A 23 -1.50 -24.46 3.38
CA ARG A 23 -0.19 -25.15 3.46
C ARG A 23 0.60 -24.50 4.59
N PRO A 24 1.15 -25.27 5.55
CA PRO A 24 2.08 -24.71 6.51
C PRO A 24 3.17 -24.04 5.69
N ILE A 25 3.39 -22.75 5.96
CA ILE A 25 4.36 -21.93 5.25
C ILE A 25 5.69 -22.71 5.29
N ASP A 26 6.11 -23.25 4.16
CA ASP A 26 7.39 -23.94 4.07
C ASP A 26 8.45 -22.90 4.44
N PHE A 27 9.10 -23.10 5.58
CA PHE A 27 10.08 -22.18 6.13
C PHE A 27 11.19 -21.87 5.11
N THR A 28 11.43 -22.78 4.17
CA THR A 28 12.38 -22.64 3.06
C THR A 28 11.89 -21.66 2.00
N ILE A 29 10.59 -21.67 1.68
CA ILE A 29 9.99 -20.72 0.74
C ILE A 29 9.97 -19.33 1.36
N LEU A 30 9.65 -19.22 2.64
CA LEU A 30 9.69 -17.95 3.38
C LEU A 30 11.13 -17.42 3.48
N ALA A 31 12.10 -18.26 3.86
CA ALA A 31 13.50 -17.86 3.94
C ALA A 31 14.08 -17.45 2.57
N ARG A 32 13.69 -18.13 1.48
CA ARG A 32 14.08 -17.74 0.11
C ARG A 32 13.40 -16.44 -0.35
N ALA A 33 12.15 -16.20 0.02
CA ALA A 33 11.48 -14.94 -0.24
C ALA A 33 12.15 -13.78 0.53
N ILE A 34 12.52 -14.01 1.80
CA ILE A 34 13.26 -13.06 2.63
C ILE A 34 14.68 -12.82 2.09
N ALA A 35 15.39 -13.85 1.65
CA ALA A 35 16.71 -13.71 1.05
C ALA A 35 16.66 -12.96 -0.29
N LYS A 36 15.61 -13.18 -1.11
CA LYS A 36 15.37 -12.42 -2.34
C LYS A 36 14.98 -10.98 -2.07
N SER A 37 14.18 -10.69 -1.04
CA SER A 37 13.89 -9.31 -0.63
C SER A 37 15.14 -8.62 -0.09
N ASN A 38 16.03 -9.33 0.60
CA ASN A 38 17.32 -8.78 1.08
C ASN A 38 18.31 -8.53 -0.07
N LEU A 39 18.31 -9.35 -1.13
CA LEU A 39 19.14 -9.10 -2.32
C LEU A 39 18.59 -7.93 -3.16
N ALA A 40 17.29 -7.66 -3.10
CA ALA A 40 16.66 -6.47 -3.67
C ALA A 40 16.74 -5.22 -2.76
N HIS A 41 17.30 -5.35 -1.55
CA HIS A 41 17.40 -4.27 -0.55
C HIS A 41 18.61 -3.33 -0.76
N SER A 42 19.36 -3.45 -1.87
CA SER A 42 20.45 -2.51 -2.16
C SER A 42 19.98 -1.21 -2.82
N SER A 43 18.94 -0.60 -2.24
CA SER A 43 18.68 0.85 -2.29
C SER A 43 17.66 1.16 -1.19
N THR A 44 18.08 1.10 0.07
CA THR A 44 17.30 1.75 1.14
C THR A 44 17.21 3.22 0.78
N MET A 45 16.04 3.66 0.33
CA MET A 45 15.75 5.07 0.18
C MET A 45 16.03 5.71 1.55
N GLU A 46 16.97 6.65 1.62
CA GLU A 46 17.18 7.41 2.85
C GLU A 46 16.09 8.48 2.93
N TRP A 47 15.24 8.38 3.96
CA TRP A 47 14.09 9.26 4.16
C TRP A 47 13.98 9.66 5.63
N THR A 48 13.45 10.86 5.86
CA THR A 48 13.16 11.38 7.19
C THR A 48 11.66 11.62 7.32
N ARG A 49 11.03 11.06 8.36
CA ARG A 49 9.63 11.31 8.68
C ARG A 49 9.43 12.75 9.14
N GLY A 50 8.44 13.44 8.58
CA GLY A 50 7.97 14.75 9.01
C GLY A 50 6.59 14.69 9.64
N ASP A 51 5.83 15.78 9.50
CA ASP A 51 4.55 15.96 10.16
C ASP A 51 3.49 14.95 9.74
N THR A 52 2.61 14.60 10.68
CA THR A 52 1.40 13.83 10.37
C THR A 52 0.40 14.70 9.62
N ILE A 53 0.08 14.30 8.39
CA ILE A 53 -0.86 15.03 7.51
C ILE A 53 -2.23 14.36 7.43
N GLY A 54 -2.38 13.13 7.92
CA GLY A 54 -3.66 12.44 7.96
C GLY A 54 -3.67 11.27 8.95
N ARG A 55 -4.83 10.99 9.56
CA ARG A 55 -5.03 9.83 10.43
C ARG A 55 -6.29 9.10 9.99
N GLY A 56 -6.13 7.83 9.60
CA GLY A 56 -7.23 6.91 9.37
C GLY A 56 -7.43 5.99 10.57
N ALA A 57 -8.39 5.06 10.45
CA ALA A 57 -8.67 4.08 11.49
C ALA A 57 -7.51 3.11 11.75
N SER A 58 -6.79 2.71 10.69
CA SER A 58 -5.79 1.63 10.74
C SER A 58 -4.37 2.08 10.39
N ALA A 59 -4.19 3.33 9.95
CA ALA A 59 -2.90 3.85 9.52
C ALA A 59 -2.83 5.37 9.66
N THR A 60 -1.60 5.86 9.83
CA THR A 60 -1.29 7.29 9.85
C THR A 60 -0.55 7.66 8.57
N VAL A 61 -0.87 8.80 7.98
CA VAL A 61 -0.16 9.36 6.83
C VAL A 61 0.69 10.53 7.30
N SER A 62 1.99 10.46 7.07
CA SER A 62 2.95 11.52 7.38
C SER A 62 3.60 12.05 6.11
N LEU A 63 4.04 13.30 6.13
CA LEU A 63 4.98 13.81 5.16
C LEU A 63 6.35 13.16 5.41
N ALA A 64 7.15 12.97 4.38
CA ALA A 64 8.56 12.65 4.51
C ALA A 64 9.40 13.39 3.47
N THR A 65 10.69 13.47 3.75
CA THR A 65 11.68 14.08 2.86
C THR A 65 12.79 13.07 2.59
N THR A 66 13.19 12.93 1.33
CA THR A 66 14.32 12.09 0.92
C THR A 66 15.65 12.80 1.16
N ALA A 67 16.77 12.07 1.07
CA ALA A 67 18.10 12.68 1.03
C ALA A 67 18.29 13.68 -0.13
N SER A 68 17.58 13.50 -1.26
CA SER A 68 17.56 14.45 -2.38
C SER A 68 16.70 15.70 -2.14
N GLY A 69 15.93 15.75 -1.06
CA GLY A 69 15.01 16.85 -0.75
C GLY A 69 13.61 16.69 -1.34
N ASP A 70 13.32 15.57 -1.99
CA ASP A 70 12.00 15.28 -2.55
C ASP A 70 10.99 14.96 -1.44
N ARG A 71 9.73 15.36 -1.65
CA ARG A 71 8.65 15.18 -0.67
C ARG A 71 7.81 13.95 -1.00
N LEU A 72 7.56 13.14 0.01
CA LEU A 72 6.79 11.89 -0.07
C LEU A 72 5.61 11.92 0.90
N ALA A 73 4.58 11.12 0.62
CA ALA A 73 3.62 10.70 1.61
C ALA A 73 3.97 9.29 2.11
N VAL A 74 4.02 9.10 3.43
CA VAL A 74 4.28 7.81 4.06
C VAL A 74 3.06 7.38 4.83
N LYS A 75 2.43 6.29 4.39
CA LYS A 75 1.35 5.66 5.15
C LYS A 75 1.94 4.55 6.01
N SER A 76 1.64 4.59 7.30
CA SER A 76 2.31 3.75 8.30
C SER A 76 1.32 3.06 9.23
N ALA A 77 1.62 1.81 9.57
CA ALA A 77 0.89 1.02 10.55
C ALA A 77 1.85 0.13 11.34
N GLU A 78 1.53 -0.19 12.60
CA GLU A 78 2.24 -1.22 13.35
C GLU A 78 2.28 -2.51 12.50
N LEU A 79 3.44 -3.14 12.37
CA LEU A 79 3.64 -4.29 11.47
C LEU A 79 2.65 -5.43 11.77
N ALA A 80 2.35 -5.66 13.05
CA ALA A 80 1.38 -6.67 13.49
C ALA A 80 -0.07 -6.40 13.01
N LYS A 81 -0.39 -5.17 12.61
CA LYS A 81 -1.71 -4.73 12.15
C LYS A 81 -1.69 -4.23 10.70
N SER A 82 -0.59 -4.43 9.97
CA SER A 82 -0.40 -3.84 8.65
C SER A 82 -0.98 -4.66 7.49
N ALA A 83 -1.73 -5.74 7.75
CA ALA A 83 -2.29 -6.60 6.69
C ALA A 83 -3.09 -5.82 5.64
N SER A 84 -3.93 -4.88 6.07
CA SER A 84 -4.67 -4.00 5.16
C SER A 84 -3.73 -3.13 4.32
N LEU A 85 -2.68 -2.56 4.95
CA LEU A 85 -1.72 -1.68 4.30
C LEU A 85 -0.82 -2.43 3.31
N GLN A 86 -0.46 -3.69 3.59
CA GLN A 86 0.23 -4.58 2.66
C GLN A 86 -0.65 -4.96 1.47
N GLY A 87 -1.95 -5.15 1.69
CA GLY A 87 -2.93 -5.32 0.62
C GLY A 87 -2.97 -4.09 -0.30
N GLU A 88 -3.03 -2.89 0.27
CA GLU A 88 -2.95 -1.63 -0.49
C GLU A 88 -1.65 -1.55 -1.29
N GLN A 89 -0.50 -1.85 -0.68
CA GLN A 89 0.80 -1.90 -1.36
C GLN A 89 0.77 -2.83 -2.58
N PHE A 90 0.21 -4.04 -2.45
CA PHE A 90 0.11 -4.99 -3.55
C PHE A 90 -0.72 -4.48 -4.74
N PHE A 91 -1.82 -3.78 -4.46
CA PHE A 91 -2.63 -3.20 -5.53
C PHE A 91 -1.94 -1.98 -6.15
N LEU A 92 -1.47 -1.05 -5.33
CA LEU A 92 -0.86 0.19 -5.80
C LEU A 92 0.42 -0.07 -6.60
N SER A 93 1.23 -1.07 -6.22
CA SER A 93 2.46 -1.44 -6.94
C SER A 93 2.23 -2.00 -8.35
N LYS A 94 0.99 -2.27 -8.74
CA LYS A 94 0.60 -2.79 -10.07
C LYS A 94 -0.06 -1.73 -10.94
N LEU A 95 -0.30 -0.55 -10.40
CA LEU A 95 -0.96 0.54 -11.10
C LEU A 95 0.12 1.51 -11.60
N SER A 96 -0.05 1.96 -12.84
CA SER A 96 0.76 3.04 -13.43
C SER A 96 -0.19 3.89 -14.26
N SER A 97 -0.53 5.06 -13.73
CA SER A 97 -1.49 5.99 -14.33
C SER A 97 -1.32 7.37 -13.71
N PRO A 98 -1.39 8.47 -14.49
CA PRO A 98 -1.30 9.83 -13.97
C PRO A 98 -2.52 10.23 -13.11
N TYR A 99 -3.56 9.39 -13.05
CA TYR A 99 -4.77 9.64 -12.25
C TYR A 99 -4.79 8.83 -10.94
N VAL A 100 -3.73 8.06 -10.67
CA VAL A 100 -3.58 7.25 -9.46
C VAL A 100 -2.30 7.68 -8.78
N VAL A 101 -2.33 7.83 -7.45
CA VAL A 101 -1.14 8.16 -6.65
C VAL A 101 -0.03 7.16 -6.94
N GLU A 102 1.16 7.66 -7.26
CA GLU A 102 2.29 6.79 -7.60
C GLU A 102 2.79 6.03 -6.36
N TYR A 103 3.05 4.74 -6.54
CA TYR A 103 3.74 3.90 -5.58
C TYR A 103 5.26 4.09 -5.72
N MET A 104 5.93 4.46 -4.61
CA MET A 104 7.37 4.75 -4.61
C MET A 104 8.20 3.69 -3.86
N GLY A 105 7.56 2.76 -3.15
CA GLY A 105 8.25 1.71 -2.40
C GLY A 105 7.59 1.39 -1.07
N PHE A 106 8.23 0.51 -0.30
CA PHE A 106 7.88 0.26 1.09
C PHE A 106 9.13 0.01 1.92
N ASP A 107 9.01 0.16 3.23
CA ASP A 107 10.04 -0.16 4.21
C ASP A 107 9.43 -0.77 5.48
N VAL A 108 10.21 -1.55 6.20
CA VAL A 108 9.85 -2.06 7.53
C VAL A 108 10.90 -1.56 8.51
N GLY A 109 10.54 -0.52 9.24
CA GLY A 109 11.39 0.13 10.22
C GLY A 109 10.97 -0.14 11.66
N TYR A 110 11.63 0.55 12.59
CA TYR A 110 11.26 0.58 13.99
C TYR A 110 10.97 2.01 14.43
N GLU A 111 9.82 2.21 15.07
CA GLU A 111 9.45 3.47 15.68
C GLU A 111 8.97 3.22 17.10
N ASN A 112 9.50 3.96 18.08
CA ASN A 112 9.16 3.79 19.50
C ASN A 112 9.24 2.32 19.96
N MET A 113 10.31 1.62 19.55
CA MET A 113 10.56 0.19 19.83
C MET A 113 9.51 -0.79 19.24
N LYS A 114 8.66 -0.34 18.33
CA LYS A 114 7.70 -1.19 17.62
C LYS A 114 8.05 -1.30 16.15
N PRO A 115 7.94 -2.50 15.54
CA PRO A 115 8.09 -2.63 14.11
C PRO A 115 6.93 -1.94 13.40
N VAL A 116 7.24 -1.12 12.41
CA VAL A 116 6.27 -0.33 11.64
C VAL A 116 6.46 -0.63 10.16
N TYR A 117 5.35 -0.89 9.48
CA TYR A 117 5.32 -1.01 8.03
C TYR A 117 5.05 0.37 7.42
N ASN A 118 5.90 0.80 6.50
CA ASN A 118 5.85 2.09 5.82
C ASN A 118 5.62 1.89 4.33
N LEU A 119 4.56 2.51 3.80
CA LEU A 119 4.25 2.55 2.37
C LEU A 119 4.58 3.96 1.84
N PHE A 120 5.52 4.06 0.91
CA PHE A 120 5.92 5.31 0.28
C PHE A 120 5.08 5.57 -0.97
N MET A 121 4.57 6.79 -1.05
CA MET A 121 3.67 7.22 -2.11
C MET A 121 3.99 8.67 -2.49
N GLU A 122 3.59 9.06 -3.70
CA GLU A 122 3.61 10.45 -4.12
C GLU A 122 2.88 11.36 -3.12
N TYR A 123 3.50 12.49 -2.78
CA TYR A 123 2.83 13.53 -2.03
C TYR A 123 1.97 14.40 -2.96
N VAL A 124 0.65 14.44 -2.71
CA VAL A 124 -0.29 15.26 -3.48
C VAL A 124 -0.64 16.56 -2.70
N PRO A 125 -0.16 17.74 -3.13
CA PRO A 125 -0.33 19.00 -2.38
C PRO A 125 -1.79 19.46 -2.25
N GLY A 126 -2.67 19.00 -3.15
CA GLY A 126 -4.10 19.34 -3.14
C GLY A 126 -4.88 18.75 -1.97
N GLY A 127 -4.33 17.73 -1.31
CA GLY A 127 -5.04 16.97 -0.28
C GLY A 127 -6.23 16.19 -0.84
N THR A 128 -7.14 15.76 0.03
CA THR A 128 -8.34 15.02 -0.37
C THR A 128 -9.46 15.96 -0.81
N LEU A 129 -10.43 15.44 -1.56
CA LEU A 129 -11.64 16.20 -1.91
C LEU A 129 -12.37 16.72 -0.66
N SER A 130 -12.38 15.94 0.42
CA SER A 130 -12.93 16.33 1.71
C SER A 130 -12.20 17.52 2.32
N ASP A 131 -10.87 17.60 2.17
CA ASP A 131 -10.09 18.75 2.63
C ASP A 131 -10.44 20.00 1.82
N VAL A 132 -10.64 19.87 0.51
CA VAL A 132 -11.04 20.97 -0.36
C VAL A 132 -12.45 21.47 -0.01
N ILE A 133 -13.40 20.57 0.22
CA ILE A 133 -14.78 20.93 0.59
C ILE A 133 -14.80 21.66 1.93
N LYS A 134 -14.09 21.15 2.94
CA LYS A 134 -13.96 21.80 4.24
C LYS A 134 -13.32 23.20 4.13
N LYS A 135 -12.26 23.34 3.33
CA LYS A 135 -11.61 24.65 3.08
C LYS A 135 -12.56 25.68 2.44
N ARG A 136 -13.55 25.22 1.68
CA ARG A 136 -14.56 26.06 1.04
C ARG A 136 -15.81 26.28 1.90
N GLY A 137 -15.82 25.78 3.14
CA GLY A 137 -16.96 25.91 4.06
C GLY A 137 -18.13 24.97 3.74
N GLY A 138 -17.94 23.97 2.88
CA GLY A 138 -18.93 22.94 2.61
C GLY A 138 -18.87 21.78 3.61
N ALA A 139 -19.96 21.00 3.68
CA ALA A 139 -20.03 19.75 4.42
C ALA A 139 -20.45 18.62 3.48
N PHE A 140 -19.95 17.41 3.74
CA PHE A 140 -20.57 16.18 3.23
C PHE A 140 -21.76 15.88 4.15
N ASP A 141 -22.94 15.71 3.58
CA ASP A 141 -24.16 15.27 4.28
C ASP A 141 -24.17 13.75 4.53
#